data_AF-A0A5C6LVZ9-F1
#
_entry.id   AF-A0A5C6LVZ9-F1
#
_cell.length_a   1.000
_cell.length_b   1.000
_cell.length_c   1.000
_cell.angle_alpha   90.00
_cell.angle_beta   90.00
_cell.angle_gamma   90.00
#
_symmetry.space_group_name_H-M   'P 1'
#
loop_
_entity.id
_entity.type
_entity.pdbx_description
1 polymer ?
#
loop_
_entity_poly.entity_id
_entity_poly.type
_entity_poly.pdbx_seq_one_letter_code
_entity_poly.pdbx_strand_id
1 'polypeptide(L)'
;MMDNLDETSSIFDESFNAGLPVRRRKLLSTILRVFVWIGMLLSGLISLLVFINMVNIRDVMDRVPDYSAIYVAGLLLACLIPGAILFLMTFPVWMEARWAINFNVVLAVMWAFLLLTLVLFLGIPSIMLMLPSALYLVPYWILLFSIRKKWNQ
;
A
#
# COMPACT_ATOMS: atom_id res chain seq x y z
N MET A 1 -50.09 -35.89 21.39
CA MET A 1 -49.84 -34.56 20.77
C MET A 1 -48.88 -33.86 21.68
N MET A 2 -47.64 -33.74 21.23
CA MET A 2 -46.48 -33.34 22.00
C MET A 2 -46.02 -32.04 21.36
N ASP A 3 -46.55 -30.92 21.83
CA ASP A 3 -46.07 -29.61 21.42
C ASP A 3 -44.73 -29.38 22.12
N ASN A 4 -43.67 -29.40 21.32
CA ASN A 4 -42.31 -29.04 21.71
C ASN A 4 -42.29 -27.57 22.10
N LEU A 5 -42.40 -27.31 23.40
CA LEU A 5 -42.02 -26.03 23.98
C LEU A 5 -40.52 -26.06 24.28
N ASP A 6 -39.88 -24.93 24.00
CA ASP A 6 -38.56 -24.53 24.50
C ASP A 6 -37.34 -24.83 23.59
N GLU A 7 -37.44 -24.45 22.30
CA GLU A 7 -36.31 -23.73 21.70
C GLU A 7 -36.33 -22.29 22.23
N THR A 8 -35.92 -22.12 23.49
CA THR A 8 -35.53 -20.81 24.00
C THR A 8 -34.35 -20.33 23.15
N SER A 9 -34.64 -19.47 22.17
CA SER A 9 -33.66 -18.60 21.53
C SER A 9 -32.93 -17.86 22.64
N SER A 10 -31.74 -18.35 22.98
CA SER A 10 -30.87 -17.72 23.96
C SER A 10 -30.61 -16.29 23.50
N ILE A 11 -30.98 -15.29 24.33
CA ILE A 11 -30.63 -13.88 24.11
C ILE A 11 -29.10 -13.68 23.98
N PHE A 12 -28.33 -14.66 24.47
CA PHE A 12 -26.93 -14.84 24.13
C PHE A 12 -26.85 -15.67 22.84
N ASP A 13 -27.10 -15.02 21.71
CA ASP A 13 -26.75 -15.55 20.40
C ASP A 13 -25.25 -15.91 20.37
N GLU A 14 -24.84 -16.83 19.51
CA GLU A 14 -23.42 -17.10 19.22
C GLU A 14 -22.63 -15.82 18.87
N SER A 15 -23.32 -14.75 18.45
CA SER A 15 -22.77 -13.42 18.22
C SER A 15 -22.26 -12.72 19.49
N PHE A 16 -22.77 -13.07 20.68
CA PHE A 16 -22.29 -12.55 21.97
C PHE A 16 -21.00 -13.26 22.42
N ASN A 17 -20.84 -14.54 22.05
CA ASN A 17 -19.61 -15.31 22.23
C ASN A 17 -18.57 -15.06 21.13
N ALA A 18 -18.97 -14.47 20.00
CA ALA A 18 -18.05 -13.90 19.03
C ALA A 18 -17.37 -12.68 19.67
N GLY A 19 -16.26 -12.93 20.36
CA GLY A 19 -15.52 -11.94 21.15
C GLY A 19 -15.45 -10.57 20.47
N LEU A 20 -15.60 -9.52 21.28
CA LEU A 20 -15.67 -8.12 20.86
C LEU A 20 -14.73 -7.84 19.66
N PRO A 21 -15.23 -7.22 18.56
CA PRO A 21 -14.43 -6.98 17.37
C PRO A 21 -13.19 -6.18 17.75
N VAL A 22 -12.04 -6.87 17.76
CA VAL A 22 -10.77 -6.25 18.14
C VAL A 22 -10.46 -5.17 17.12
N ARG A 23 -10.32 -3.93 17.58
CA ARG A 23 -9.97 -2.79 16.72
C ARG A 23 -8.67 -3.10 15.96
N ARG A 24 -8.73 -3.11 14.63
CA ARG A 24 -7.63 -3.60 13.75
C ARG A 24 -6.33 -2.83 13.98
N ARG A 25 -6.40 -1.56 14.40
CA ARG A 25 -5.22 -0.78 14.83
C ARG A 25 -4.42 -1.42 15.97
N LYS A 26 -5.05 -2.17 16.87
CA LYS A 26 -4.35 -2.89 17.96
C LYS A 26 -3.49 -4.03 17.43
N LEU A 27 -3.79 -4.54 16.23
CA LEU A 27 -2.98 -5.57 15.56
C LEU A 27 -1.70 -4.99 14.94
N LEU A 28 -1.69 -3.69 14.61
CA LEU A 28 -0.51 -3.03 14.06
C LEU A 28 0.55 -2.84 15.16
N SER A 29 1.67 -3.56 15.04
CA SER A 29 2.85 -3.34 15.87
C SER A 29 3.37 -1.90 15.75
N THR A 30 4.07 -1.39 16.76
CA THR A 30 4.66 -0.04 16.72
C THR A 30 5.55 0.14 15.49
N ILE A 31 6.32 -0.89 15.14
CA ILE A 31 7.19 -0.90 13.96
C ILE A 31 6.36 -0.74 12.68
N LEU A 32 5.30 -1.54 12.50
CA LEU A 32 4.46 -1.45 11.30
C LEU A 32 3.76 -0.10 11.17
N ARG A 33 3.36 0.51 12.29
CA ARG A 33 2.82 1.88 12.28
C ARG A 33 3.84 2.89 11.79
N VAL A 34 5.10 2.78 12.19
CA VAL A 34 6.19 3.64 11.71
C VAL A 34 6.35 3.50 10.20
N PHE A 35 6.36 2.27 9.66
CA PHE A 35 6.40 2.06 8.21
C PHE A 35 5.22 2.73 7.49
N VAL A 36 3.99 2.52 7.98
CA VAL A 36 2.80 3.16 7.39
C VAL A 36 2.91 4.69 7.39
N TRP A 37 3.38 5.29 8.48
CA TRP A 37 3.63 6.74 8.55
C TRP A 37 4.71 7.20 7.59
N ILE A 38 5.84 6.48 7.50
CA ILE A 38 6.92 6.79 6.55
C ILE A 38 6.38 6.77 5.11
N GLY A 39 5.63 5.74 4.72
CA GLY A 39 5.08 5.66 3.37
C GLY A 39 4.05 6.75 3.07
N MET A 40 3.21 7.12 4.05
CA MET A 40 2.29 8.26 3.91
C MET A 40 3.05 9.59 3.77
N LEU A 41 4.08 9.83 4.58
CA LEU A 41 4.89 11.04 4.48
C LEU A 41 5.67 11.11 3.17
N LEU A 42 6.27 9.99 2.75
CA LEU A 42 7.05 9.92 1.51
C LEU A 42 6.15 10.11 0.28
N SER A 43 4.97 9.49 0.24
CA SER A 43 4.00 9.69 -0.84
C SER A 43 3.45 11.13 -0.86
N GLY A 44 3.21 11.73 0.31
CA GLY A 44 2.85 13.14 0.41
C GLY A 44 3.95 14.07 -0.12
N LEU A 45 5.20 13.80 0.23
CA LEU A 45 6.36 14.57 -0.26
C LEU A 45 6.53 14.44 -1.77
N ILE A 46 6.44 13.22 -2.32
CA ILE A 46 6.51 12.98 -3.77
C ILE A 46 5.39 13.73 -4.48
N SER A 47 4.16 13.63 -3.97
CA SER A 47 3.00 14.30 -4.57
C SER A 47 3.13 15.82 -4.54
N LEU A 48 3.63 16.38 -3.43
CA LEU A 48 3.92 17.81 -3.31
C LEU A 48 5.00 18.24 -4.31
N LEU A 49 6.06 17.44 -4.46
CA LEU A 49 7.15 17.74 -5.37
C LEU A 49 6.69 17.71 -6.83
N VAL A 50 5.87 16.72 -7.21
CA VAL A 50 5.21 16.68 -8.52
C VAL A 50 4.31 17.90 -8.72
N PHE A 51 3.52 18.28 -7.72
CA PHE A 51 2.64 19.46 -7.80
C PHE A 51 3.42 20.76 -8.02
N ILE A 52 4.51 20.99 -7.28
CA ILE A 52 5.38 22.16 -7.45
C ILE A 52 5.97 22.19 -8.87
N ASN A 53 6.42 21.03 -9.39
CA ASN A 53 6.95 20.94 -10.75
C ASN A 53 5.87 21.16 -11.82
N MET A 54 4.61 20.76 -11.57
CA MET A 54 3.50 21.07 -12.47
C MET A 54 3.19 22.57 -12.54
N VAL A 55 3.25 23.28 -11.41
CA VAL A 55 3.03 24.73 -11.39
C VAL A 55 4.13 25.46 -12.17
N ASN A 56 5.38 25.01 -12.05
CA ASN A 56 6.53 25.62 -12.71
C ASN A 56 6.81 25.06 -14.12
N ILE A 57 5.88 24.30 -14.70
CA ILE A 57 6.14 23.56 -15.95
C ILE A 57 6.47 24.47 -17.13
N ARG A 58 5.85 25.66 -17.20
CA ARG A 58 6.14 26.67 -18.22
C ARG A 58 7.59 27.15 -18.16
N ASP A 59 8.04 27.53 -16.96
CA ASP A 59 9.41 27.99 -16.75
C ASP A 59 10.45 26.91 -17.10
N VAL A 60 10.12 25.63 -16.87
CA VAL A 60 10.98 24.49 -17.24
C VAL A 60 11.05 24.32 -18.76
N MET A 61 9.91 24.43 -19.46
CA MET A 61 9.86 24.33 -20.92
C MET A 61 10.56 25.51 -21.61
N ASP A 62 10.46 26.71 -21.07
CA ASP A 62 11.10 27.91 -21.63
C ASP A 62 12.63 27.89 -21.47
N ARG A 63 13.15 27.23 -20.43
CA ARG A 63 14.59 27.10 -20.16
C ARG A 63 15.26 25.98 -20.94
N VAL A 64 14.51 24.97 -21.38
CA VAL A 64 15.04 23.79 -22.08
C VAL A 64 14.21 23.55 -23.35
N PRO A 65 14.55 24.22 -24.47
CA PRO A 65 13.73 24.20 -25.68
C PRO A 65 13.56 22.81 -26.33
N ASP A 66 14.43 21.85 -26.00
CA ASP A 66 14.32 20.46 -26.48
C ASP A 66 13.25 19.63 -25.76
N TYR A 67 12.73 20.10 -24.62
CA TYR A 67 11.73 19.37 -23.85
C TYR A 67 10.33 19.65 -24.40
N SER A 68 9.85 18.73 -25.25
CA SER A 68 8.44 18.72 -25.66
C SER A 68 7.51 18.60 -24.45
N ALA A 69 6.30 19.18 -24.54
CA ALA A 69 5.27 19.05 -23.50
C ALA A 69 4.99 17.58 -23.13
N ILE A 70 5.10 16.67 -24.11
CA ILE A 70 4.91 15.22 -23.94
C ILE A 70 6.00 14.64 -23.03
N TYR A 71 7.26 15.03 -23.24
CA TYR A 71 8.38 14.57 -22.42
C TYR A 71 8.20 14.98 -20.96
N VAL A 72 7.85 16.24 -20.71
CA VAL A 72 7.67 16.76 -19.35
C VAL A 72 6.46 16.10 -18.66
N ALA A 73 5.35 15.91 -19.38
CA ALA A 73 4.20 15.18 -18.87
C ALA A 73 4.55 13.71 -18.54
N GLY A 74 5.33 13.04 -19.39
CA GLY A 74 5.81 11.67 -19.16
C GLY A 74 6.67 11.57 -17.91
N LEU A 75 7.57 12.52 -17.69
CA LEU A 75 8.43 12.58 -16.51
C LEU A 75 7.61 12.78 -15.22
N LEU A 76 6.63 13.69 -15.25
CA LEU A 76 5.74 13.93 -14.11
C LEU A 76 4.91 12.68 -13.77
N LEU A 77 4.37 11.99 -14.77
CA LEU A 77 3.67 10.73 -14.58
C LEU A 77 4.57 9.65 -13.99
N ALA A 78 5.79 9.51 -14.51
CA ALA A 78 6.78 8.56 -14.00
C ALA A 78 7.13 8.81 -12.53
N CYS A 79 7.08 10.07 -12.07
CA CYS A 79 7.30 10.44 -10.66
C CYS A 79 6.04 10.24 -9.81
N LEU A 80 4.85 10.53 -10.35
CA LEU A 80 3.58 10.44 -9.62
C LEU A 80 3.17 8.99 -9.34
N ILE A 81 3.38 8.08 -10.31
CA ILE A 81 2.93 6.69 -10.21
C ILE A 81 3.52 5.99 -8.96
N PRO A 82 4.84 6.01 -8.71
CA PRO A 82 5.40 5.43 -7.48
C PRO A 82 4.84 6.05 -6.19
N GLY A 83 4.64 7.37 -6.17
CA GLY A 83 4.05 8.07 -5.03
C GLY A 83 2.60 7.65 -4.76
N ALA A 84 1.80 7.55 -5.82
CA ALA A 84 0.42 7.08 -5.75
C ALA A 84 0.33 5.62 -5.29
N ILE A 85 1.22 4.76 -5.80
CA ILE A 85 1.31 3.36 -5.35
C ILE A 85 1.61 3.34 -3.85
N LEU A 86 2.67 4.01 -3.38
CA LEU A 86 3.04 4.07 -1.96
C LEU A 86 1.89 4.57 -1.07
N PHE A 87 1.16 5.59 -1.52
CA PHE A 87 -0.03 6.08 -0.82
C PHE A 87 -1.11 5.00 -0.73
N LEU A 88 -1.44 4.36 -1.85
CA LEU A 88 -2.44 3.28 -1.89
C LEU A 88 -2.01 2.05 -1.08
N MET A 89 -0.71 1.80 -0.89
CA MET A 89 -0.23 0.72 -0.02
C MET A 89 -0.53 1.01 1.44
N THR A 90 -0.34 2.26 1.86
CA THR A 90 -0.25 2.65 3.28
C THR A 90 -1.54 3.26 3.81
N PHE A 91 -2.22 4.07 3.02
CA PHE A 91 -3.44 4.76 3.43
C PHE A 91 -4.60 3.81 3.80
N PRO A 92 -4.92 2.76 3.03
CA PRO A 92 -5.96 1.79 3.42
C PRO A 92 -5.62 1.02 4.69
N VAL A 93 -4.34 0.76 4.94
CA VAL A 93 -3.86 0.12 6.18
C VAL A 93 -4.06 1.07 7.37
N TRP A 94 -3.76 2.35 7.18
CA TRP A 94 -3.99 3.39 8.19
C TRP A 94 -5.49 3.58 8.50
N MET A 95 -6.35 3.53 7.48
CA MET A 95 -7.81 3.58 7.59
C MET A 95 -8.45 2.29 8.13
N GLU A 96 -7.65 1.28 8.48
CA GLU A 96 -8.14 -0.01 9.00
C GLU A 96 -9.05 -0.77 8.02
N ALA A 97 -8.89 -0.55 6.71
CA ALA A 97 -9.75 -1.17 5.70
C ALA A 97 -9.54 -2.70 5.66
N ARG A 98 -10.64 -3.47 5.64
CA ARG A 98 -10.59 -4.95 5.63
C ARG A 98 -9.80 -5.50 4.45
N TRP A 99 -9.89 -4.86 3.29
CA TRP A 99 -9.22 -5.28 2.06
C TRP A 99 -7.74 -4.83 1.97
N ALA A 100 -7.26 -3.98 2.89
CA ALA A 100 -5.95 -3.35 2.78
C ALA A 100 -4.79 -4.35 2.67
N ILE A 101 -4.80 -5.41 3.47
CA ILE A 101 -3.72 -6.41 3.44
C ILE A 101 -3.77 -7.22 2.13
N ASN A 102 -4.97 -7.61 1.67
CA ASN A 102 -5.10 -8.34 0.42
C ASN A 102 -4.67 -7.49 -0.78
N PHE A 103 -4.95 -6.18 -0.78
CA PHE A 103 -4.43 -5.27 -1.79
C PHE A 103 -2.90 -5.19 -1.77
N ASN A 104 -2.30 -5.11 -0.58
CA ASN A 104 -0.84 -5.14 -0.44
C ASN A 104 -0.23 -6.47 -0.92
N VAL A 105 -0.94 -7.60 -0.80
CA VAL A 105 -0.52 -8.89 -1.40
C VAL A 105 -0.44 -8.77 -2.92
N VAL A 106 -1.47 -8.22 -3.56
CA VAL A 106 -1.48 -8.04 -5.03
C VAL A 106 -0.29 -7.18 -5.46
N LEU A 107 -0.02 -6.09 -4.75
CA LEU A 107 1.12 -5.23 -5.04
C LEU A 107 2.48 -5.91 -4.81
N ALA A 108 2.61 -6.74 -3.78
CA ALA A 108 3.82 -7.54 -3.56
C ALA A 108 4.09 -8.50 -4.73
N VAL A 109 3.04 -9.17 -5.23
CA VAL A 109 3.13 -10.07 -6.38
C VAL A 109 3.49 -9.29 -7.66
N MET A 110 2.83 -8.15 -7.90
CA MET A 110 3.15 -7.29 -9.04
C MET A 110 4.59 -6.80 -9.01
N TRP A 111 5.10 -6.40 -7.84
CA TRP A 111 6.48 -5.95 -7.68
C TRP A 111 7.48 -7.10 -7.89
N ALA A 112 7.19 -8.30 -7.39
CA ALA A 112 8.03 -9.47 -7.64
C ALA A 112 8.07 -9.84 -9.12
N PHE A 113 6.93 -9.73 -9.82
CA PHE A 113 6.87 -9.93 -11.27
C PHE A 113 7.69 -8.87 -12.02
N LEU A 114 7.58 -7.59 -11.61
CA LEU A 114 8.41 -6.51 -12.18
C LEU A 114 9.91 -6.81 -12.01
N LEU A 115 10.33 -7.24 -10.81
CA LEU A 115 11.71 -7.63 -10.55
C LEU A 115 12.16 -8.77 -11.46
N LEU A 116 11.36 -9.82 -11.59
CA LEU A 116 11.65 -10.93 -12.48
C LEU A 116 11.80 -10.45 -13.93
N THR A 117 10.90 -9.57 -14.37
CA THR A 117 10.92 -9.00 -15.73
C THR A 117 12.22 -8.22 -15.95
N LEU A 118 12.60 -7.34 -15.02
CA LEU A 118 13.84 -6.58 -15.12
C LEU A 118 15.07 -7.50 -15.17
N VAL A 119 15.11 -8.55 -14.36
CA VAL A 119 16.22 -9.52 -14.38
C VAL A 119 16.28 -10.26 -15.72
N LEU A 120 15.15 -10.61 -16.33
CA LEU A 120 15.11 -11.29 -17.62
C LEU A 120 15.56 -10.39 -18.79
N PHE A 121 15.21 -9.10 -18.78
CA PHE A 121 15.52 -8.18 -19.89
C PHE A 121 16.85 -7.44 -19.74
N LEU A 122 17.24 -7.10 -18.51
CA LEU A 122 18.43 -6.27 -18.21
C LEU A 122 19.52 -7.05 -17.46
N GLY A 123 19.25 -8.31 -17.11
CA GLY A 123 20.17 -9.17 -16.36
C GLY A 123 20.20 -8.88 -14.86
N ILE A 124 21.03 -9.64 -14.15
CA ILE A 124 21.22 -9.56 -12.69
C ILE A 124 21.57 -8.15 -12.18
N PRO A 125 22.37 -7.30 -12.89
CA PRO A 125 22.68 -5.95 -12.40
C PRO A 125 21.46 -5.06 -12.16
N SER A 126 20.32 -5.33 -12.83
CA SER A 126 19.07 -4.60 -12.63
C SER A 126 18.52 -4.70 -11.21
N ILE A 127 18.92 -5.72 -10.44
CA ILE A 127 18.56 -5.86 -9.02
C ILE A 127 19.05 -4.64 -8.22
N MET A 128 20.20 -4.05 -8.59
CA MET A 128 20.73 -2.87 -7.92
C MET A 128 19.81 -1.65 -8.04
N LEU A 129 19.02 -1.56 -9.13
CA LEU A 129 18.01 -0.50 -9.29
C LEU A 129 16.82 -0.70 -8.35
N MET A 130 16.49 -1.93 -8.00
CA MET A 130 15.36 -2.25 -7.13
C MET A 130 15.73 -2.29 -5.64
N LEU A 131 17.02 -2.43 -5.32
CA LEU A 131 17.53 -2.56 -3.96
C LEU A 131 16.98 -1.47 -3.00
N PRO A 132 16.95 -0.17 -3.36
CA PRO A 132 16.40 0.86 -2.48
C PRO A 132 14.92 0.62 -2.14
N SER A 133 14.13 0.19 -3.13
CA SER A 133 12.71 -0.13 -2.91
C SER A 133 12.52 -1.41 -2.09
N ALA A 134 13.37 -2.42 -2.29
CA ALA A 134 13.33 -3.69 -1.57
C ALA A 134 13.62 -3.51 -0.08
N LEU A 135 14.57 -2.63 0.28
CA LEU A 135 14.90 -2.31 1.68
C LEU A 135 13.70 -1.81 2.48
N TYR A 136 12.76 -1.11 1.85
CA TYR A 136 11.55 -0.63 2.49
C TYR A 136 10.38 -1.62 2.35
N LEU A 137 10.12 -2.12 1.14
CA LEU A 137 8.92 -2.90 0.83
C LEU A 137 8.93 -4.31 1.42
N VAL A 138 10.09 -4.98 1.43
CA VAL A 138 10.21 -6.35 1.96
C VAL A 138 9.87 -6.42 3.46
N PRO A 139 10.51 -5.64 4.36
CA PRO A 139 10.14 -5.69 5.78
C PRO A 139 8.70 -5.23 6.03
N TYR A 140 8.21 -4.25 5.25
CA TYR A 140 6.83 -3.79 5.34
C TYR A 140 5.82 -4.91 5.04
N TRP A 141 6.01 -5.65 3.94
CA TRP A 141 5.12 -6.75 3.56
C TRP A 141 5.21 -7.93 4.53
N ILE A 142 6.40 -8.27 5.01
CA ILE A 142 6.59 -9.33 6.02
C ILE A 142 5.76 -9.03 7.27
N LEU A 143 5.86 -7.80 7.79
CA LEU A 143 5.10 -7.37 8.97
C LEU A 143 3.59 -7.38 8.70
N LEU A 144 3.13 -6.92 7.53
CA LEU A 144 1.71 -6.99 7.16
C LEU A 144 1.20 -8.43 7.05
N PHE A 145 1.96 -9.33 6.45
CA PHE A 145 1.54 -10.72 6.25
C PHE A 145 1.48 -11.47 7.58
N SER A 146 2.32 -11.13 8.55
CA SER A 146 2.26 -11.70 9.90
C SER A 146 0.91 -11.46 10.60
N ILE A 147 0.24 -10.33 10.31
CA ILE A 147 -1.05 -9.96 10.92
C ILE A 147 -2.26 -10.26 10.02
N ARG A 148 -2.06 -10.78 8.80
CA ARG A 148 -3.11 -11.01 7.79
C ARG A 148 -4.29 -11.82 8.31
N LYS A 149 -4.02 -12.96 8.97
CA LYS A 149 -5.07 -13.85 9.48
C LYS A 149 -5.94 -13.12 10.51
N LYS A 150 -5.33 -12.38 11.44
CA LYS A 150 -6.01 -11.64 12.50
C LYS A 150 -6.76 -10.40 11.97
N TRP A 151 -6.32 -9.83 10.86
CA TRP A 151 -6.94 -8.65 10.25
C TRP A 151 -8.24 -8.95 9.50
N ASN A 152 -8.30 -10.13 8.89
CA ASN A 152 -9.44 -10.61 8.09
C ASN A 152 -10.52 -11.29 8.94
N GLN A 153 -10.21 -11.58 10.20
CA GLN A 153 -11.18 -11.91 11.24
C GLN A 153 -11.93 -10.62 11.67
#